data_AF-A0A8S1QSE5-F1
#
_entry.id   AF-A0A8S1QSE5-F1
#
_cell.length_a   1.000
_cell.length_b   1.000
_cell.length_c   1.000
_cell.angle_alpha   90.00
_cell.angle_beta   90.00
_cell.angle_gamma   90.00
#
_symmetry.space_group_name_H-M   'P 1'
#
loop_
_entity.id
_entity.type
_entity.pdbx_description
1 polymer ?
#
loop_
_entity_poly.entity_id
_entity_poly.type
_entity_poly.pdbx_seq_one_letter_code
_entity_poly.pdbx_strand_id
1 'polypeptide(L)'
;MSDYIKEPSKKYDLITNLEQIQHLKWQGEFGKNEKKIGRWIAIWKGQTLEAVNRWYSEDGLQSGLQTELINNYWSKADIYVYGEYYNHQKQGVWKFIIQDNMIVGGLYKQGQKVGKWIDLNDSVQNQNQIVYNGEYKNGNKIGLWNILYKSKDSNYKIIGGGQYDENGQKNGRWIDLNNVFWNKSEVIYHGQYKNGIKIGKWDTYSRVDQNQPFKKTGGGLYDEQEGQKYGQWIELSNSFYSECQIYYKGEYKKDKKISKWNILYKFINTPLQQIGGGSYDQEGLQNGRWKELSTNFWNKSEIIYSGEYKSGVKIGRWDIVYGILQIGGGSYLQGQKDGKWVEISDNFYEYRVQYQILLVIVKQLIKANMFPQRKREYGISFIMINRCKIQTIIIFVNRGGGSYDYQEGLKNGIWIELSNNFYNSSKVIYKGEYKSGIKIGIWDISFKQHSYQNWEIIGGGEYDDLGLKIGEWVDINDDFWDESQVTYTGIYQNSKKVGTWSIRFRDSYRKIWNLIGGGEYDENGLKTNKWRVLGDNFGEQQYRFYRKLIK
;
A
#
# COMPACT_ATOMS: atom_id res chain seq x y z
N MET A 1 -14.02 10.47 41.31
CA MET A 1 -14.31 9.08 41.69
C MET A 1 -14.42 8.26 40.42
N SER A 2 -13.33 7.62 40.03
CA SER A 2 -13.31 6.63 38.94
C SER A 2 -12.74 5.35 39.52
N ASP A 3 -13.61 4.57 40.16
CA ASP A 3 -13.29 3.22 40.58
C ASP A 3 -13.26 2.33 39.33
N TYR A 4 -12.13 2.39 38.62
CA TYR A 4 -11.77 1.38 37.64
C TYR A 4 -11.45 0.09 38.41
N ILE A 5 -12.48 -0.70 38.65
CA ILE A 5 -12.34 -2.11 39.01
C ILE A 5 -11.56 -2.77 37.86
N LYS A 6 -10.29 -3.08 38.12
CA LYS A 6 -9.46 -3.91 37.24
C LYS A 6 -10.09 -5.31 37.20
N GLU A 7 -10.98 -5.56 36.25
CA GLU A 7 -11.33 -6.92 35.90
C GLU A 7 -10.06 -7.69 35.47
N PRO A 8 -9.84 -8.92 35.96
CA PRO A 8 -8.68 -9.71 35.59
C PRO A 8 -8.66 -9.99 34.08
N SER A 9 -7.67 -9.39 33.41
CA SER A 9 -7.20 -9.64 32.03
C SER A 9 -8.24 -10.21 31.06
N LYS A 10 -9.37 -9.52 30.88
CA LYS A 10 -10.28 -9.84 29.78
C LYS A 10 -9.54 -9.49 28.49
N LYS A 11 -9.21 -10.49 27.68
CA LYS A 11 -8.60 -10.29 26.37
C LYS A 11 -9.60 -9.52 25.52
N TYR A 12 -9.40 -8.21 25.38
CA TYR A 12 -10.25 -7.38 24.54
C TYR A 12 -10.11 -7.86 23.09
N ASP A 13 -11.24 -8.11 22.44
CA ASP A 13 -11.29 -8.33 21.01
C ASP A 13 -10.87 -7.03 20.32
N LEU A 14 -9.58 -6.95 19.95
CA LEU A 14 -9.02 -5.80 19.27
C LEU A 14 -9.55 -5.79 17.83
N ILE A 15 -10.54 -4.95 17.55
CA ILE A 15 -10.93 -4.65 16.16
C ILE A 15 -9.76 -3.87 15.55
N THR A 16 -9.17 -4.41 14.49
CA THR A 16 -8.04 -3.77 13.79
C THR A 16 -8.45 -3.11 12.48
N ASN A 17 -9.65 -3.43 11.98
CA ASN A 17 -10.20 -2.83 10.77
C ASN A 17 -10.67 -1.39 11.04
N LEU A 18 -9.94 -0.41 10.48
CA LEU A 18 -10.23 1.02 10.64
C LEU A 18 -11.61 1.42 10.11
N GLU A 19 -12.06 0.84 9.00
CA GLU A 19 -13.39 1.11 8.44
C GLU A 19 -14.48 0.66 9.42
N GLN A 20 -14.29 -0.50 10.04
CA GLN A 20 -15.20 -1.03 11.05
C GLN A 20 -15.26 -0.16 12.29
N ILE A 21 -14.10 0.29 12.77
CA ILE A 21 -14.02 1.22 13.91
C ILE A 21 -14.75 2.54 13.59
N GLN A 22 -14.56 3.08 12.39
CA GLN A 22 -15.13 4.37 12.00
C GLN A 22 -16.65 4.32 11.79
N HIS A 23 -17.18 3.21 11.29
CA HIS A 23 -18.55 3.18 10.78
C HIS A 23 -19.51 2.28 11.53
N LEU A 24 -19.02 1.34 12.35
CA LEU A 24 -19.88 0.47 13.14
C LEU A 24 -20.39 1.17 14.40
N LYS A 25 -21.70 1.31 14.50
CA LYS A 25 -22.40 1.74 15.71
C LYS A 25 -23.39 0.66 16.11
N TRP A 26 -23.81 0.67 17.37
CA TRP A 26 -24.84 -0.22 17.89
C TRP A 26 -25.97 0.61 18.46
N GLN A 27 -27.21 0.26 18.13
CA GLN A 27 -28.43 0.89 18.64
C GLN A 27 -29.24 -0.14 19.42
N GLY A 28 -29.72 0.22 20.61
CA GLY A 28 -30.54 -0.61 21.47
C GLY A 28 -30.92 0.12 22.75
N GLU A 29 -31.46 -0.62 23.72
CA GLU A 29 -31.97 -0.06 24.97
C GLU A 29 -31.01 -0.32 26.14
N PHE A 30 -31.03 0.60 27.11
CA PHE A 30 -30.36 0.46 28.38
C PHE A 30 -31.38 0.24 29.49
N GLY A 31 -31.07 -0.69 30.40
CA GLY A 31 -31.88 -0.94 31.59
C GLY A 31 -31.65 0.10 32.68
N LYS A 32 -32.38 -0.04 33.79
CA LYS A 32 -32.29 0.86 34.96
C LYS A 32 -30.89 0.96 35.57
N ASN A 33 -30.02 -0.01 35.29
CA ASN A 33 -28.64 -0.10 35.75
C ASN A 33 -27.61 0.33 34.69
N GLU A 34 -28.04 1.04 33.64
CA GLU A 34 -27.21 1.45 32.49
C GLU A 34 -26.54 0.27 31.75
N LYS A 35 -27.01 -0.96 31.98
CA LYS A 35 -26.56 -2.12 31.20
C LYS A 35 -27.40 -2.25 29.95
N LYS A 36 -26.78 -2.78 28.89
CA LYS A 36 -27.47 -3.11 27.64
C LYS A 36 -28.53 -4.17 27.92
N ILE A 37 -29.76 -3.95 27.47
CA ILE A 37 -30.85 -4.92 27.57
C ILE A 37 -31.52 -5.10 26.21
N GLY A 38 -32.22 -6.22 26.03
CA GLY A 38 -33.02 -6.47 24.85
C GLY A 38 -32.19 -6.64 23.57
N ARG A 39 -32.80 -6.30 22.43
CA ARG A 39 -32.19 -6.42 21.10
C ARG A 39 -31.39 -5.17 20.76
N TRP A 40 -30.13 -5.39 20.39
CA TRP A 40 -29.23 -4.37 19.85
C TRP A 40 -28.94 -4.67 18.39
N ILE A 41 -29.03 -3.66 17.53
CA ILE A 41 -28.88 -3.78 16.08
C ILE A 41 -27.64 -2.99 15.65
N ALA A 42 -26.87 -3.52 14.71
CA ALA A 42 -25.72 -2.83 14.16
C ALA A 42 -26.15 -1.77 13.14
N ILE A 43 -25.51 -0.61 13.17
CA ILE A 43 -25.60 0.44 12.16
C ILE A 43 -24.23 0.55 11.50
N TRP A 44 -24.19 0.43 10.17
CA TRP A 44 -22.98 0.54 9.37
C TRP A 44 -23.12 1.67 8.36
N LYS A 45 -22.24 2.69 8.42
CA LYS A 45 -22.28 3.86 7.53
C LYS A 45 -23.68 4.53 7.48
N GLY A 46 -24.35 4.58 8.63
CA GLY A 46 -25.70 5.14 8.76
C GLY A 46 -26.83 4.22 8.32
N GLN A 47 -26.55 3.02 7.81
CA GLN A 47 -27.54 2.02 7.43
C GLN A 47 -27.71 0.96 8.52
N THR A 48 -28.95 0.63 8.85
CA THR A 48 -29.26 -0.45 9.79
C THR A 48 -29.01 -1.80 9.14
N LEU A 49 -28.20 -2.66 9.79
CA LEU A 49 -27.98 -4.04 9.38
C LEU A 49 -28.94 -4.95 10.15
N GLU A 50 -30.18 -5.11 9.66
CA GLU A 50 -31.24 -5.82 10.38
C GLU A 50 -30.90 -7.27 10.76
N ALA A 51 -30.11 -7.93 9.90
CA ALA A 51 -29.62 -9.28 10.11
C ALA A 51 -28.61 -9.37 11.26
N VAL A 52 -27.91 -8.27 11.60
CA VAL A 52 -26.84 -8.22 12.59
C VAL A 52 -27.39 -7.68 13.90
N ASN A 53 -27.54 -8.57 14.87
CA ASN A 53 -28.12 -8.23 16.15
C ASN A 53 -27.47 -8.99 17.31
N ARG A 54 -27.55 -8.38 18.49
CA ARG A 54 -27.14 -8.97 19.77
C ARG A 54 -28.30 -8.90 20.73
N TRP A 55 -28.44 -9.90 21.57
CA TRP A 55 -29.47 -9.96 22.60
C TRP A 55 -28.82 -9.93 23.97
N TYR A 56 -29.38 -9.13 24.87
CA TYR A 56 -28.92 -8.99 26.24
C TYR A 56 -30.08 -9.26 27.20
N SER A 57 -29.80 -10.02 28.26
CA SER A 57 -30.72 -10.21 29.38
C SER A 57 -30.79 -8.94 30.25
N GLU A 58 -31.75 -8.89 31.19
CA GLU A 58 -31.97 -7.74 32.08
C GLU A 58 -30.75 -7.38 32.96
N ASP A 59 -29.88 -8.35 33.21
CA ASP A 59 -28.63 -8.19 33.95
C ASP A 59 -27.44 -7.74 33.09
N GLY A 60 -27.65 -7.53 31.78
CA GLY A 60 -26.65 -7.06 30.84
C GLY A 60 -25.80 -8.13 30.17
N LEU A 61 -26.11 -9.42 30.37
CA LEU A 61 -25.34 -10.52 29.78
C LEU A 61 -25.84 -10.84 28.37
N GLN A 62 -24.91 -11.14 27.46
CA GLN A 62 -25.29 -11.66 26.15
C GLN A 62 -25.97 -13.03 26.31
N SER A 63 -27.16 -13.15 25.73
CA SER A 63 -27.98 -14.36 25.74
C SER A 63 -28.75 -14.51 24.43
N GLY A 64 -29.28 -15.70 24.16
CA GLY A 64 -30.13 -15.97 23.00
C GLY A 64 -29.38 -16.02 21.66
N LEU A 65 -30.15 -16.08 20.57
CA LEU A 65 -29.64 -16.11 19.20
C LEU A 65 -29.04 -14.76 18.82
N GLN A 66 -27.82 -14.74 18.29
CA GLN A 66 -27.11 -13.53 17.88
C GLN A 66 -26.51 -13.70 16.49
N THR A 67 -26.37 -12.57 15.80
CA THR A 67 -25.66 -12.46 14.54
C THR A 67 -24.62 -11.34 14.65
N GLU A 68 -23.37 -11.69 14.42
CA GLU A 68 -22.21 -10.82 14.59
C GLU A 68 -21.54 -10.53 13.24
N LEU A 69 -20.92 -9.36 13.14
CA LEU A 69 -19.94 -9.07 12.10
C LEU A 69 -18.64 -9.81 12.41
N ILE A 70 -17.92 -10.25 11.38
CA ILE A 70 -16.54 -10.73 11.54
C ILE A 70 -15.60 -9.59 11.98
N ASN A 71 -14.44 -9.93 12.55
CA ASN A 71 -13.47 -8.95 13.08
C ASN A 71 -12.86 -8.02 12.02
N ASN A 72 -12.96 -8.38 10.74
CA ASN A 72 -12.48 -7.60 9.59
C ASN A 72 -13.63 -7.27 8.62
N TYR A 73 -14.79 -6.92 9.15
CA TYR A 73 -15.93 -6.57 8.31
C TYR A 73 -15.65 -5.28 7.53
N TRP A 74 -15.95 -5.28 6.24
CA TRP A 74 -15.79 -4.13 5.35
C TRP A 74 -16.97 -4.08 4.38
N SER A 75 -17.18 -2.93 3.73
CA SER A 75 -18.40 -2.63 2.96
C SER A 75 -18.76 -3.59 1.82
N LYS A 76 -17.87 -4.51 1.42
CA LYS A 76 -18.17 -5.51 0.39
C LYS A 76 -18.20 -6.94 0.92
N ALA A 77 -17.85 -7.20 2.19
CA ALA A 77 -17.67 -8.55 2.69
C ALA A 77 -18.99 -9.34 2.71
N ASP A 78 -20.08 -8.72 3.19
CA ASP A 78 -21.38 -9.37 3.43
C ASP A 78 -21.25 -10.71 4.16
N ILE A 79 -20.44 -10.72 5.24
CA ILE A 79 -20.14 -11.90 6.07
C ILE A 79 -20.64 -11.70 7.48
N TYR A 80 -21.47 -12.64 7.92
CA TYR A 80 -22.02 -12.67 9.27
C TYR A 80 -21.72 -13.99 9.96
N VAL A 81 -21.72 -13.96 11.29
CA VAL A 81 -21.53 -15.14 12.14
C VAL A 81 -22.73 -15.25 13.06
N TYR A 82 -23.47 -16.35 12.97
CA TYR A 82 -24.72 -16.55 13.69
C TYR A 82 -24.61 -17.75 14.63
N GLY A 83 -25.18 -17.64 15.83
CA GLY A 83 -25.27 -18.73 16.81
C GLY A 83 -25.93 -18.28 18.11
N GLU A 84 -25.79 -19.07 19.17
CA GLU A 84 -26.44 -18.79 20.46
C GLU A 84 -25.41 -18.39 21.53
N TYR A 85 -25.79 -17.44 22.38
CA TYR A 85 -25.09 -17.12 23.62
C TYR A 85 -25.90 -17.60 24.83
N TYR A 86 -25.17 -18.03 25.85
CA TYR A 86 -25.70 -18.27 27.19
C TYR A 86 -24.72 -17.71 28.21
N ASN A 87 -25.18 -16.79 29.06
CA ASN A 87 -24.37 -16.12 30.08
C ASN A 87 -23.04 -15.56 29.51
N HIS A 88 -23.12 -14.82 28.41
CA HIS A 88 -21.98 -14.21 27.72
C HIS A 88 -20.98 -15.19 27.09
N GLN A 89 -21.31 -16.48 27.01
CA GLN A 89 -20.50 -17.50 26.34
C GLN A 89 -21.21 -18.03 25.10
N LYS A 90 -20.45 -18.20 24.01
CA LYS A 90 -20.95 -18.90 22.81
C LYS A 90 -21.31 -20.35 23.16
N GLN A 91 -22.47 -20.79 22.70
CA GLN A 91 -22.98 -22.16 22.87
C GLN A 91 -23.60 -22.66 21.55
N GLY A 92 -23.73 -23.97 21.44
CA GLY A 92 -24.47 -24.58 20.34
C GLY A 92 -23.77 -24.41 18.99
N VAL A 93 -24.54 -24.55 17.92
CA VAL A 93 -24.01 -24.50 16.55
C VAL A 93 -23.88 -23.06 16.09
N TRP A 94 -22.67 -22.72 15.65
CA TRP A 94 -22.33 -21.42 15.07
C TRP A 94 -22.02 -21.58 13.59
N LYS A 95 -22.47 -20.63 12.77
CA LYS A 95 -22.41 -20.72 11.30
C LYS A 95 -21.98 -19.39 10.69
N PHE A 96 -21.22 -19.44 9.60
CA PHE A 96 -20.94 -18.26 8.79
C PHE A 96 -22.01 -18.13 7.71
N ILE A 97 -22.41 -16.90 7.41
CA ILE A 97 -23.34 -16.57 6.32
C ILE A 97 -22.58 -15.64 5.39
N ILE A 98 -22.42 -16.03 4.14
CA ILE A 98 -21.68 -15.26 3.12
C ILE A 98 -22.59 -15.13 1.90
N GLN A 99 -23.02 -13.92 1.57
CA GLN A 99 -23.90 -13.65 0.42
C GLN A 99 -25.12 -14.59 0.38
N ASP A 100 -25.84 -14.68 1.50
CA ASP A 100 -27.00 -15.56 1.73
C ASP A 100 -26.73 -17.06 1.64
N ASN A 101 -25.50 -17.47 1.35
CA ASN A 101 -25.08 -18.86 1.39
C ASN A 101 -24.50 -19.17 2.76
N MET A 102 -25.04 -20.21 3.39
CA MET A 102 -24.53 -20.73 4.65
C MET A 102 -23.19 -21.43 4.40
N ILE A 103 -22.11 -20.86 4.92
CA ILE A 103 -20.78 -21.46 4.90
C ILE A 103 -20.53 -21.97 6.31
N VAL A 104 -20.37 -23.28 6.42
CA VAL A 104 -20.42 -24.04 7.67
C VAL A 104 -19.49 -23.45 8.74
N GLY A 105 -19.88 -23.56 10.02
CA GLY A 105 -19.05 -23.24 11.19
C GLY A 105 -18.83 -24.49 12.05
N GLY A 106 -19.21 -24.47 13.34
CA GLY A 106 -19.06 -25.63 14.22
C GLY A 106 -19.75 -25.46 15.57
N LEU A 107 -19.45 -26.35 16.52
CA LEU A 107 -20.08 -26.37 17.84
C LEU A 107 -19.25 -25.61 18.88
N TYR A 108 -19.90 -24.77 19.67
CA TYR A 108 -19.35 -24.23 20.91
C TYR A 108 -19.94 -24.93 22.13
N LYS A 109 -19.11 -25.13 23.15
CA LYS A 109 -19.48 -25.57 24.49
C LYS A 109 -18.73 -24.74 25.51
N GLN A 110 -19.46 -24.03 26.38
CA GLN A 110 -18.87 -23.16 27.42
C GLN A 110 -17.91 -22.11 26.84
N GLY A 111 -18.28 -21.51 25.70
CA GLY A 111 -17.47 -20.50 25.01
C GLY A 111 -16.27 -21.07 24.25
N GLN A 112 -16.04 -22.38 24.26
CA GLN A 112 -14.93 -23.03 23.57
C GLN A 112 -15.41 -23.81 22.34
N LYS A 113 -14.64 -23.73 21.25
CA LYS A 113 -14.87 -24.56 20.06
C LYS A 113 -14.62 -26.04 20.37
N VAL A 114 -15.52 -26.91 19.93
CA VAL A 114 -15.42 -28.36 20.09
C VAL A 114 -15.93 -29.09 18.83
N GLY A 115 -15.39 -30.28 18.56
CA GLY A 115 -15.78 -31.14 17.46
C GLY A 115 -15.37 -30.58 16.09
N LYS A 116 -16.07 -31.01 15.03
CA LYS A 116 -15.77 -30.60 13.65
C LYS A 116 -16.08 -29.11 13.44
N TRP A 117 -15.19 -28.43 12.74
CA TRP A 117 -15.25 -27.00 12.50
C TRP A 117 -14.75 -26.65 11.10
N ILE A 118 -15.39 -25.63 10.53
CA ILE A 118 -14.87 -24.89 9.40
C ILE A 118 -14.62 -23.45 9.86
N ASP A 119 -13.34 -23.05 9.90
CA ASP A 119 -12.94 -21.66 10.18
C ASP A 119 -12.80 -20.88 8.87
N LEU A 120 -13.20 -19.63 8.91
CA LEU A 120 -13.01 -18.69 7.82
C LEU A 120 -11.65 -17.98 7.94
N ASN A 121 -10.93 -17.81 6.83
CA ASN A 121 -9.70 -17.01 6.82
C ASN A 121 -10.01 -15.52 7.02
N ASP A 122 -9.15 -14.78 7.72
CA ASP A 122 -9.37 -13.36 8.03
C ASP A 122 -9.39 -12.43 6.81
N SER A 123 -8.84 -12.87 5.68
CA SER A 123 -8.70 -12.11 4.41
C SER A 123 -9.75 -12.50 3.37
N VAL A 124 -11.00 -12.79 3.78
CA VAL A 124 -12.04 -13.19 2.82
C VAL A 124 -12.28 -12.09 1.79
N GLN A 125 -12.21 -12.49 0.53
CA GLN A 125 -12.60 -11.67 -0.61
C GLN A 125 -13.79 -12.33 -1.30
N ASN A 126 -14.73 -11.56 -1.82
CA ASN A 126 -15.98 -12.08 -2.42
C ASN A 126 -15.76 -13.13 -3.53
N GLN A 127 -14.60 -13.12 -4.19
CA GLN A 127 -14.29 -14.01 -5.30
C GLN A 127 -13.44 -15.22 -4.91
N ASN A 128 -12.87 -15.23 -3.70
CA ASN A 128 -11.87 -16.19 -3.25
C ASN A 128 -12.11 -16.53 -1.79
N GLN A 129 -12.58 -17.74 -1.51
CA GLN A 129 -12.86 -18.20 -0.15
C GLN A 129 -11.79 -19.21 0.27
N ILE A 130 -11.12 -18.90 1.38
CA ILE A 130 -10.21 -19.82 2.06
C ILE A 130 -10.86 -20.19 3.38
N VAL A 131 -11.04 -21.49 3.60
CA VAL A 131 -11.56 -22.02 4.86
C VAL A 131 -10.65 -23.13 5.39
N TYR A 132 -10.62 -23.29 6.70
CA TYR A 132 -9.87 -24.33 7.39
C TYR A 132 -10.83 -25.33 7.99
N ASN A 133 -10.75 -26.59 7.58
CA ASN A 133 -11.64 -27.65 8.04
C ASN A 133 -10.88 -28.64 8.91
N GLY A 134 -11.31 -28.86 10.14
CA GLY A 134 -10.70 -29.81 11.06
C GLY A 134 -11.51 -29.98 12.34
N GLU A 135 -10.84 -30.40 13.42
CA GLU A 135 -11.47 -30.65 14.70
C GLU A 135 -10.88 -29.78 15.81
N TYR A 136 -11.74 -29.33 16.72
CA TYR A 136 -11.35 -28.68 17.96
C TYR A 136 -11.63 -29.56 19.18
N LYS A 137 -10.78 -29.44 20.20
CA LYS A 137 -10.99 -29.98 21.55
C LYS A 137 -10.64 -28.90 22.56
N ASN A 138 -11.62 -28.49 23.37
CA ASN A 138 -11.47 -27.45 24.39
C ASN A 138 -10.86 -26.14 23.86
N GLY A 139 -11.30 -25.71 22.67
CA GLY A 139 -10.79 -24.50 22.01
C GLY A 139 -9.47 -24.66 21.26
N ASN A 140 -8.78 -25.81 21.35
CA ASN A 140 -7.54 -26.08 20.62
C ASN A 140 -7.80 -26.90 19.35
N LYS A 141 -7.09 -26.59 18.26
CA LYS A 141 -7.11 -27.38 17.02
C LYS A 141 -6.43 -28.71 17.25
N ILE A 142 -7.03 -29.83 16.86
CA ILE A 142 -6.42 -31.16 17.00
C ILE A 142 -6.51 -31.95 15.69
N GLY A 143 -5.63 -32.93 15.53
CA GLY A 143 -5.68 -33.88 14.42
C GLY A 143 -5.47 -33.23 13.05
N LEU A 144 -6.06 -33.82 12.00
CA LEU A 144 -5.90 -33.33 10.63
C LEU A 144 -6.73 -32.07 10.38
N TRP A 145 -6.07 -31.06 9.83
CA TRP A 145 -6.68 -29.81 9.39
C TRP A 145 -6.38 -29.57 7.91
N ASN A 146 -7.43 -29.43 7.11
CA ASN A 146 -7.35 -29.15 5.67
C ASN A 146 -7.57 -27.67 5.41
N ILE A 147 -6.81 -27.12 4.46
CA ILE A 147 -7.03 -25.77 3.92
C ILE A 147 -7.76 -25.94 2.58
N LEU A 148 -9.00 -25.46 2.55
CA LEU A 148 -9.87 -25.53 1.39
C LEU A 148 -9.92 -24.17 0.71
N TYR A 149 -9.78 -24.17 -0.61
CA TYR A 149 -9.87 -22.98 -1.45
C TYR A 149 -10.97 -23.13 -2.49
N LYS A 150 -11.80 -22.09 -2.61
CA LYS A 150 -12.86 -21.97 -3.60
C LYS A 150 -12.65 -20.68 -4.40
N SER A 151 -12.49 -20.82 -5.71
CA SER A 151 -12.58 -19.69 -6.64
C SER A 151 -14.04 -19.49 -7.09
N LYS A 152 -14.34 -18.30 -7.63
CA LYS A 152 -15.70 -17.85 -8.00
C LYS A 152 -16.61 -18.94 -8.60
N ASP A 153 -16.08 -19.72 -9.54
CA ASP A 153 -16.86 -20.69 -10.33
C ASP A 153 -16.46 -22.16 -10.06
N SER A 154 -15.76 -22.45 -8.96
CA SER A 154 -15.29 -23.81 -8.65
C SER A 154 -15.82 -24.35 -7.32
N ASN A 155 -15.72 -25.67 -7.14
CA ASN A 155 -15.91 -26.32 -5.85
C ASN A 155 -14.66 -26.14 -4.98
N TYR A 156 -14.83 -26.29 -3.66
CA TYR A 156 -13.70 -26.29 -2.72
C TYR A 156 -12.68 -27.39 -3.08
N LYS A 157 -11.40 -27.00 -3.15
CA LYS A 157 -10.26 -27.91 -3.35
C LYS A 157 -9.33 -27.84 -2.14
N ILE A 158 -8.81 -28.98 -1.70
CA ILE A 158 -7.76 -29.01 -0.67
C ILE A 158 -6.47 -28.46 -1.30
N ILE A 159 -5.95 -27.36 -0.78
CA ILE A 159 -4.70 -26.73 -1.24
C ILE A 159 -3.60 -26.74 -0.19
N GLY A 160 -3.91 -27.17 1.03
CA GLY A 160 -2.91 -27.31 2.09
C GLY A 160 -3.47 -27.88 3.37
N GLY A 161 -2.75 -27.69 4.46
CA GLY A 161 -3.09 -28.25 5.77
C GLY A 161 -2.01 -29.15 6.36
N GLY A 162 -2.34 -29.80 7.47
CA GLY A 162 -1.45 -30.70 8.17
C GLY A 162 -2.05 -31.16 9.50
N GLN A 163 -1.22 -31.68 10.40
CA GLN A 163 -1.69 -32.19 11.69
C GLN A 163 -1.39 -31.23 12.84
N TYR A 164 -2.29 -31.19 13.80
CA TYR A 164 -2.11 -30.61 15.12
C TYR A 164 -2.02 -31.73 16.17
N ASP A 165 -1.17 -31.53 17.17
CA ASP A 165 -1.10 -32.40 18.35
C ASP A 165 -2.22 -32.09 19.36
N GLU A 166 -2.21 -32.79 20.49
CA GLU A 166 -3.23 -32.64 21.55
C GLU A 166 -3.17 -31.28 22.26
N ASN A 167 -2.05 -30.57 22.16
CA ASN A 167 -1.84 -29.25 22.75
C ASN A 167 -2.20 -28.11 21.79
N GLY A 168 -2.66 -28.42 20.58
CA GLY A 168 -2.97 -27.40 19.58
C GLY A 168 -1.77 -26.88 18.81
N GLN A 169 -0.64 -27.60 18.84
CA GLN A 169 0.56 -27.21 18.12
C GLN A 169 0.66 -27.98 16.80
N LYS A 170 1.14 -27.31 15.75
CA LYS A 170 1.37 -27.97 14.46
C LYS A 170 2.46 -29.04 14.61
N ASN A 171 2.22 -30.22 14.04
CA ASN A 171 3.17 -31.34 14.10
C ASN A 171 3.15 -32.15 12.79
N GLY A 172 4.31 -32.67 12.39
CA GLY A 172 4.45 -33.47 11.16
C GLY A 172 4.44 -32.63 9.88
N ARG A 173 4.05 -33.26 8.76
CA ARG A 173 4.05 -32.62 7.43
C ARG A 173 2.96 -31.57 7.31
N TRP A 174 3.29 -30.44 6.68
CA TRP A 174 2.40 -29.30 6.53
C TRP A 174 2.54 -28.62 5.18
N ILE A 175 1.43 -28.03 4.74
CA ILE A 175 1.34 -27.10 3.62
C ILE A 175 0.71 -25.80 4.13
N ASP A 176 1.53 -24.76 4.31
CA ASP A 176 1.08 -23.41 4.69
C ASP A 176 0.71 -22.58 3.46
N LEU A 177 -0.18 -21.59 3.64
CA LEU A 177 -0.41 -20.54 2.65
C LEU A 177 0.50 -19.33 2.91
N ASN A 178 0.82 -18.58 1.85
CA ASN A 178 1.37 -17.23 1.96
C ASN A 178 0.32 -16.26 2.55
N ASN A 179 0.76 -15.26 3.33
CA ASN A 179 -0.13 -14.26 3.93
C ASN A 179 -0.86 -13.40 2.88
N VAL A 180 -0.29 -13.29 1.69
CA VAL A 180 -0.85 -12.60 0.52
C VAL A 180 -1.38 -13.65 -0.47
N PHE A 181 -2.01 -14.74 0.00
CA PHE A 181 -2.63 -15.72 -0.89
C PHE A 181 -3.91 -15.15 -1.51
N TRP A 182 -3.94 -15.01 -2.83
CA TRP A 182 -5.12 -14.58 -3.61
C TRP A 182 -5.04 -15.16 -5.03
N ASN A 183 -6.09 -14.99 -5.83
CA ASN A 183 -6.17 -15.55 -7.19
C ASN A 183 -5.03 -15.16 -8.15
N LYS A 184 -4.26 -14.11 -7.85
CA LYS A 184 -3.06 -13.72 -8.62
C LYS A 184 -1.75 -14.03 -7.91
N SER A 185 -1.77 -14.52 -6.67
CA SER A 185 -0.59 -14.93 -5.92
C SER A 185 -0.91 -16.18 -5.12
N GLU A 186 -0.88 -17.33 -5.80
CA GLU A 186 -1.14 -18.61 -5.18
C GLU A 186 0.20 -19.26 -4.80
N VAL A 187 0.66 -18.95 -3.59
CA VAL A 187 1.94 -19.41 -3.03
C VAL A 187 1.69 -20.26 -1.79
N ILE A 188 2.27 -21.46 -1.77
CA ILE A 188 2.19 -22.41 -0.65
C ILE A 188 3.59 -22.87 -0.22
N TYR A 189 3.72 -23.29 1.03
CA TYR A 189 4.98 -23.75 1.61
C TYR A 189 4.84 -25.15 2.16
N HIS A 190 5.66 -26.08 1.68
CA HIS A 190 5.65 -27.48 2.11
C HIS A 190 6.82 -27.71 3.07
N GLY A 191 6.56 -28.29 4.23
CA GLY A 191 7.64 -28.66 5.14
C GLY A 191 7.14 -29.47 6.32
N GLN A 192 7.88 -29.41 7.42
CA GLN A 192 7.55 -30.12 8.65
C GLN A 192 7.53 -29.17 9.84
N TYR A 193 6.63 -29.47 10.76
CA TYR A 193 6.58 -28.89 12.08
C TYR A 193 6.91 -29.94 13.14
N LYS A 194 7.46 -29.47 14.26
CA LYS A 194 7.58 -30.21 15.52
C LYS A 194 7.23 -29.27 16.66
N ASN A 195 6.17 -29.57 17.40
CA ASN A 195 5.69 -28.75 18.53
C ASN A 195 5.49 -27.26 18.15
N GLY A 196 4.90 -27.02 16.98
CA GLY A 196 4.65 -25.67 16.46
C GLY A 196 5.85 -24.97 15.81
N ILE A 197 7.04 -25.56 15.84
CA ILE A 197 8.29 -25.01 15.28
C ILE A 197 8.54 -25.61 13.89
N LYS A 198 8.88 -24.77 12.90
CA LYS A 198 9.27 -25.23 11.55
C LYS A 198 10.63 -25.91 11.61
N ILE A 199 10.77 -27.11 11.04
CA ILE A 199 12.03 -27.86 11.04
C ILE A 199 12.36 -28.39 9.65
N GLY A 200 13.66 -28.64 9.42
CA GLY A 200 14.17 -29.29 8.22
C GLY A 200 13.91 -28.50 6.95
N LYS A 201 13.70 -29.23 5.85
CA LYS A 201 13.52 -28.62 4.53
C LYS A 201 12.12 -28.08 4.32
N TRP A 202 12.05 -26.83 3.89
CA TRP A 202 10.83 -26.13 3.51
C TRP A 202 10.91 -25.68 2.06
N ASP A 203 10.01 -26.18 1.22
CA ASP A 203 9.96 -25.89 -0.20
C ASP A 203 8.79 -24.92 -0.50
N THR A 204 9.07 -23.87 -1.26
CA THR A 204 8.05 -22.92 -1.72
C THR A 204 7.55 -23.33 -3.09
N TYR A 205 6.23 -23.39 -3.24
CA TYR A 205 5.57 -23.67 -4.50
C TYR A 205 4.65 -22.52 -4.89
N SER A 206 4.55 -22.26 -6.18
CA SER A 206 3.63 -21.26 -6.72
C SER A 206 3.06 -21.71 -8.05
N ARG A 207 1.87 -21.20 -8.40
CA ARG A 207 1.30 -21.32 -9.75
C ARG A 207 0.77 -19.97 -10.23
N VAL A 208 0.75 -19.82 -11.55
CA VAL A 208 0.32 -18.59 -12.24
C VAL A 208 -1.18 -18.65 -12.57
N ASP A 209 -1.69 -19.86 -12.81
CA ASP A 209 -3.06 -20.16 -13.21
C ASP A 209 -3.57 -21.33 -12.36
N GLN A 210 -4.83 -21.28 -11.94
CA GLN A 210 -5.50 -22.31 -11.15
C GLN A 210 -5.58 -23.67 -11.83
N ASN A 211 -5.53 -23.68 -13.16
CA ASN A 211 -5.52 -24.87 -13.98
C ASN A 211 -4.11 -25.49 -14.11
N GLN A 212 -3.06 -24.77 -13.69
CA GLN A 212 -1.71 -25.30 -13.69
C GLN A 212 -1.36 -25.97 -12.35
N PRO A 213 -0.52 -27.01 -12.37
CA PRO A 213 0.03 -27.56 -11.14
C PRO A 213 0.97 -26.56 -10.48
N PHE A 214 1.05 -26.64 -9.16
CA PHE A 214 2.05 -25.92 -8.38
C PHE A 214 3.47 -26.31 -8.82
N LYS A 215 4.33 -25.31 -9.03
CA LYS A 215 5.74 -25.50 -9.39
C LYS A 215 6.61 -25.03 -8.24
N LYS A 216 7.63 -25.79 -7.91
CA LYS A 216 8.62 -25.40 -6.91
C LYS A 216 9.38 -24.17 -7.39
N THR A 217 9.39 -23.11 -6.58
CA THR A 217 10.00 -21.82 -6.93
C THR A 217 10.98 -21.31 -5.89
N GLY A 218 11.00 -21.90 -4.69
CA GLY A 218 11.98 -21.52 -3.67
C GLY A 218 12.01 -22.47 -2.48
N GLY A 219 12.42 -21.95 -1.33
CA GLY A 219 12.57 -22.71 -0.08
C GLY A 219 13.97 -22.62 0.53
N GLY A 220 14.17 -23.37 1.61
CA GLY A 220 15.45 -23.49 2.32
C GLY A 220 15.35 -24.46 3.51
N LEU A 221 16.23 -24.29 4.50
CA LEU A 221 16.33 -25.17 5.67
C LEU A 221 16.07 -24.42 6.97
N TYR A 222 15.36 -25.07 7.88
CA TYR A 222 15.16 -24.65 9.27
C TYR A 222 15.85 -25.60 10.22
N ASP A 223 16.47 -25.05 11.25
CA ASP A 223 17.14 -25.78 12.32
C ASP A 223 16.13 -26.64 13.09
N GLU A 224 16.52 -27.86 13.46
CA GLU A 224 15.59 -28.81 14.09
C GLU A 224 15.31 -28.53 15.57
N GLN A 225 16.15 -27.72 16.23
CA GLN A 225 16.03 -27.39 17.64
C GLN A 225 15.29 -26.06 17.85
N GLU A 226 15.72 -25.01 17.14
CA GLU A 226 15.23 -23.65 17.35
C GLU A 226 14.28 -23.17 16.24
N GLY A 227 14.20 -23.90 15.11
CA GLY A 227 13.40 -23.50 13.95
C GLY A 227 13.88 -22.23 13.27
N GLN A 228 15.17 -21.95 13.37
CA GLN A 228 15.80 -20.81 12.72
C GLN A 228 16.20 -21.16 11.29
N LYS A 229 16.08 -20.23 10.36
CA LYS A 229 16.57 -20.41 8.99
C LYS A 229 18.09 -20.56 8.98
N TYR A 230 18.59 -21.51 8.18
CA TYR A 230 20.01 -21.67 7.87
C TYR A 230 20.23 -22.14 6.42
N GLY A 231 21.46 -21.97 5.93
CA GLY A 231 21.90 -22.44 4.62
C GLY A 231 21.33 -21.62 3.46
N GLN A 232 21.27 -22.23 2.28
CA GLN A 232 20.80 -21.55 1.06
C GLN A 232 19.29 -21.40 1.04
N TRP A 233 18.81 -20.20 0.69
CA TRP A 233 17.40 -19.84 0.64
C TRP A 233 17.03 -19.15 -0.66
N ILE A 234 15.80 -19.40 -1.11
CA ILE A 234 15.11 -18.62 -2.14
C ILE A 234 13.77 -18.17 -1.56
N GLU A 235 13.65 -16.89 -1.28
CA GLU A 235 12.44 -16.25 -0.75
C GLU A 235 11.66 -15.56 -1.87
N LEU A 236 10.35 -15.43 -1.70
CA LEU A 236 9.49 -14.66 -2.60
C LEU A 236 9.23 -13.28 -2.00
N SER A 237 9.12 -12.25 -2.83
CA SER A 237 8.72 -10.92 -2.37
C SER A 237 7.26 -10.87 -1.91
N ASN A 238 6.94 -9.96 -1.00
CA ASN A 238 5.54 -9.66 -0.65
C ASN A 238 4.74 -9.12 -1.84
N SER A 239 5.43 -8.51 -2.82
CA SER A 239 4.84 -8.07 -4.10
C SER A 239 4.82 -9.17 -5.16
N PHE A 240 4.96 -10.44 -4.78
CA PHE A 240 4.88 -11.56 -5.72
C PHE A 240 3.46 -11.72 -6.26
N TYR A 241 3.31 -11.70 -7.59
CA TYR A 241 2.09 -12.09 -8.26
C TYR A 241 2.40 -12.68 -9.65
N SER A 242 1.37 -13.21 -10.32
CA SER A 242 1.46 -13.93 -11.59
C SER A 242 2.29 -13.23 -12.68
N GLU A 243 2.24 -11.91 -12.75
CA GLU A 243 2.98 -11.11 -13.75
C GLU A 243 4.30 -10.52 -13.23
N CYS A 244 4.56 -10.55 -11.91
CA CYS A 244 5.78 -10.00 -11.32
C CYS A 244 6.30 -10.96 -10.24
N GLN A 245 7.25 -11.80 -10.63
CA GLN A 245 7.83 -12.80 -9.74
C GLN A 245 9.22 -12.33 -9.29
N ILE A 246 9.29 -11.82 -8.06
CA ILE A 246 10.54 -11.36 -7.45
C ILE A 246 10.99 -12.39 -6.42
N TYR A 247 12.25 -12.81 -6.53
CA TYR A 247 12.90 -13.76 -5.64
C TYR A 247 14.14 -13.15 -4.99
N TYR A 248 14.38 -13.50 -3.74
CA TYR A 248 15.61 -13.18 -3.02
C TYR A 248 16.37 -14.47 -2.78
N LYS A 249 17.56 -14.61 -3.35
CA LYS A 249 18.39 -15.80 -3.22
C LYS A 249 19.68 -15.49 -2.48
N GLY A 250 19.95 -16.19 -1.39
CA GLY A 250 21.18 -16.04 -0.63
C GLY A 250 21.27 -17.05 0.51
N GLU A 251 22.05 -16.73 1.54
CA GLU A 251 22.33 -17.62 2.66
C GLU A 251 21.83 -17.04 3.98
N TYR A 252 21.33 -17.93 4.84
CA TYR A 252 20.96 -17.65 6.22
C TYR A 252 21.90 -18.34 7.21
N LYS A 253 22.10 -17.71 8.36
CA LYS A 253 22.73 -18.28 9.55
C LYS A 253 22.02 -17.76 10.79
N LYS A 254 21.35 -18.64 11.53
CA LYS A 254 20.57 -18.27 12.73
C LYS A 254 19.58 -17.12 12.47
N ASP A 255 18.73 -17.29 11.46
CA ASP A 255 17.77 -16.29 10.97
C ASP A 255 18.35 -14.96 10.46
N LYS A 256 19.68 -14.82 10.39
CA LYS A 256 20.35 -13.65 9.80
C LYS A 256 20.74 -13.93 8.36
N LYS A 257 20.42 -13.01 7.46
CA LYS A 257 20.92 -13.04 6.07
C LYS A 257 22.42 -12.76 6.10
N ILE A 258 23.23 -13.61 5.48
CA ILE A 258 24.68 -13.44 5.42
C ILE A 258 25.16 -13.50 3.97
N SER A 259 26.39 -13.04 3.73
CA SER A 259 27.06 -13.18 2.43
C SER A 259 26.26 -12.49 1.30
N LYS A 260 26.48 -12.92 0.06
CA LYS A 260 25.84 -12.33 -1.13
C LYS A 260 24.38 -12.76 -1.26
N TRP A 261 23.51 -11.79 -1.47
CA TRP A 261 22.09 -11.98 -1.79
C TRP A 261 21.79 -11.39 -3.16
N ASN A 262 21.15 -12.18 -4.03
CA ASN A 262 20.75 -11.77 -5.37
C ASN A 262 19.23 -11.51 -5.40
N ILE A 263 18.83 -10.45 -6.10
CA ILE A 263 17.43 -10.20 -6.42
C ILE A 263 17.19 -10.69 -7.84
N LEU A 264 16.33 -11.69 -7.98
CA LEU A 264 15.97 -12.31 -9.25
C LEU A 264 14.55 -11.89 -9.62
N TYR A 265 14.33 -11.61 -10.90
CA TYR A 265 13.05 -11.17 -11.43
C TYR A 265 12.67 -12.00 -12.64
N LYS A 266 11.40 -12.42 -12.68
CA LYS A 266 10.82 -13.13 -13.81
C LYS A 266 9.49 -12.48 -14.18
N PHE A 267 9.40 -12.07 -15.44
CA PHE A 267 8.18 -11.64 -16.08
C PHE A 267 7.56 -12.83 -16.82
N ILE A 268 6.26 -12.76 -17.14
CA ILE A 268 5.57 -13.82 -17.87
C ILE A 268 6.34 -14.11 -19.17
N ASN A 269 6.63 -15.39 -19.39
CA ASN A 269 7.36 -15.91 -20.55
C ASN A 269 8.80 -15.37 -20.73
N THR A 270 9.40 -14.75 -19.71
CA THR A 270 10.82 -14.36 -19.73
C THR A 270 11.67 -15.32 -18.91
N PRO A 271 12.97 -15.49 -19.26
CA PRO A 271 13.90 -16.16 -18.38
C PRO A 271 14.08 -15.38 -17.08
N LEU A 272 14.44 -16.08 -16.01
CA LEU A 272 14.78 -15.47 -14.73
C LEU A 272 16.05 -14.61 -14.88
N GLN A 273 15.98 -13.34 -14.50
CA GLN A 273 17.09 -12.39 -14.62
C GLN A 273 17.51 -11.89 -13.25
N GLN A 274 18.82 -11.71 -13.03
CA GLN A 274 19.30 -11.00 -11.85
C GLN A 274 19.21 -9.49 -12.09
N ILE A 275 18.41 -8.81 -11.28
CA ILE A 275 18.18 -7.36 -11.39
C ILE A 275 18.79 -6.56 -10.25
N GLY A 276 19.16 -7.21 -9.15
CA GLY A 276 19.77 -6.52 -8.02
C GLY A 276 20.42 -7.45 -7.00
N GLY A 277 20.52 -6.96 -5.77
CA GLY A 277 21.17 -7.64 -4.66
C GLY A 277 22.36 -6.88 -4.09
N GLY A 278 23.02 -7.50 -3.11
CA GLY A 278 24.20 -6.98 -2.43
C GLY A 278 24.76 -8.02 -1.47
N SER A 279 25.44 -7.60 -0.41
CA SER A 279 25.96 -8.51 0.60
C SER A 279 25.53 -8.12 2.00
N TYR A 280 25.40 -9.11 2.88
CA TYR A 280 25.23 -8.91 4.31
C TYR A 280 26.50 -9.35 5.06
N ASP A 281 26.78 -8.70 6.18
CA ASP A 281 27.82 -9.13 7.12
C ASP A 281 27.35 -10.30 8.01
N GLN A 282 28.17 -10.68 8.99
CA GLN A 282 27.86 -11.80 9.90
C GLN A 282 26.75 -11.46 10.91
N GLU A 283 26.44 -10.17 11.11
CA GLU A 283 25.40 -9.73 12.03
C GLU A 283 24.03 -9.64 11.36
N GLY A 284 23.97 -9.78 10.03
CA GLY A 284 22.75 -9.67 9.25
C GLY A 284 22.54 -8.27 8.67
N LEU A 285 23.56 -7.41 8.71
CA LEU A 285 23.45 -6.03 8.26
C LEU A 285 23.96 -5.89 6.83
N GLN A 286 23.28 -5.07 6.02
CA GLN A 286 23.68 -4.81 4.64
C GLN A 286 25.06 -4.18 4.60
N ASN A 287 25.93 -4.64 3.71
CA ASN A 287 27.30 -4.17 3.57
C ASN A 287 27.77 -4.20 2.10
N GLY A 288 28.59 -3.21 1.71
CA GLY A 288 29.11 -3.06 0.36
C GLY A 288 28.09 -2.53 -0.65
N ARG A 289 28.29 -2.82 -1.94
CA ARG A 289 27.42 -2.32 -3.01
C ARG A 289 26.09 -3.05 -3.07
N TRP A 290 25.01 -2.29 -3.22
CA TRP A 290 23.64 -2.77 -3.26
C TRP A 290 22.86 -2.23 -4.45
N LYS A 291 21.95 -3.06 -4.95
CA LYS A 291 20.86 -2.70 -5.86
C LYS A 291 19.54 -3.17 -5.26
N GLU A 292 18.68 -2.23 -4.90
CA GLU A 292 17.41 -2.44 -4.20
C GLU A 292 16.23 -2.10 -5.10
N LEU A 293 15.11 -2.81 -4.94
CA LEU A 293 13.89 -2.51 -5.66
C LEU A 293 13.09 -1.43 -4.93
N SER A 294 12.35 -0.60 -5.66
CA SER A 294 11.35 0.27 -5.03
C SER A 294 10.25 -0.54 -4.36
N THR A 295 9.59 0.05 -3.36
CA THR A 295 8.43 -0.55 -2.68
C THR A 295 7.30 -0.86 -3.66
N ASN A 296 7.14 0.02 -4.66
CA ASN A 296 6.18 -0.11 -5.76
C ASN A 296 6.80 -0.79 -6.99
N PHE A 297 7.76 -1.71 -6.83
CA PHE A 297 8.35 -2.40 -7.98
C PHE A 297 7.35 -3.37 -8.63
N TRP A 298 7.13 -3.21 -9.93
CA TRP A 298 6.35 -4.12 -10.76
C TRP A 298 6.79 -4.03 -12.23
N ASN A 299 6.21 -4.84 -13.11
CA ASN A 299 6.53 -4.86 -14.55
C ASN A 299 6.39 -3.50 -15.26
N LYS A 300 5.70 -2.53 -14.65
CA LYS A 300 5.60 -1.15 -15.17
C LYS A 300 6.48 -0.14 -14.43
N SER A 301 6.95 -0.46 -13.22
CA SER A 301 7.78 0.39 -12.36
C SER A 301 9.05 -0.37 -11.98
N GLU A 302 9.99 -0.45 -12.91
CA GLU A 302 11.27 -1.14 -12.72
C GLU A 302 12.32 -0.21 -12.11
N ILE A 303 11.96 0.44 -10.99
CA ILE A 303 12.82 1.41 -10.31
C ILE A 303 13.78 0.67 -9.38
N ILE A 304 15.08 0.93 -9.57
CA ILE A 304 16.16 0.33 -8.79
C ILE A 304 16.99 1.44 -8.15
N TYR A 305 17.22 1.32 -6.85
CA TYR A 305 18.15 2.17 -6.11
C TYR A 305 19.50 1.46 -6.04
N SER A 306 20.58 2.15 -6.40
CA SER A 306 21.93 1.56 -6.42
C SER A 306 22.88 2.42 -5.61
N GLY A 307 23.60 1.84 -4.65
CA GLY A 307 24.56 2.57 -3.83
C GLY A 307 25.36 1.66 -2.92
N GLU A 308 25.87 2.20 -1.82
CA GLU A 308 26.69 1.46 -0.87
C GLU A 308 26.07 1.48 0.54
N TYR A 309 26.24 0.36 1.23
CA TYR A 309 25.93 0.18 2.63
C TYR A 309 27.20 -0.07 3.44
N LYS A 310 27.20 0.37 4.69
CA LYS A 310 28.18 -0.01 5.71
C LYS A 310 27.44 -0.31 7.00
N SER A 311 27.51 -1.56 7.47
CA SER A 311 26.86 -2.02 8.71
C SER A 311 25.36 -1.65 8.78
N GLY A 312 24.62 -1.89 7.70
CA GLY A 312 23.19 -1.64 7.62
C GLY A 312 22.80 -0.19 7.33
N VAL A 313 23.79 0.70 7.21
CA VAL A 313 23.57 2.13 6.99
C VAL A 313 23.92 2.52 5.55
N LYS A 314 23.03 3.22 4.85
CA LYS A 314 23.30 3.76 3.51
C LYS A 314 24.40 4.82 3.59
N ILE A 315 25.38 4.75 2.71
CA ILE A 315 26.50 5.69 2.63
C ILE A 315 26.82 6.06 1.19
N GLY A 316 27.49 7.20 1.01
CA GLY A 316 28.02 7.65 -0.27
C GLY A 316 26.92 7.93 -1.29
N ARG A 317 27.28 7.86 -2.58
CA ARG A 317 26.37 8.16 -3.68
C ARG A 317 25.37 7.03 -3.90
N TRP A 318 24.10 7.40 -4.05
CA TRP A 318 22.98 6.53 -4.39
C TRP A 318 22.29 7.02 -5.65
N ASP A 319 22.23 6.17 -6.67
CA ASP A 319 21.59 6.44 -7.94
C ASP A 319 20.19 5.80 -7.98
N ILE A 320 19.21 6.50 -8.57
CA ILE A 320 17.87 5.98 -8.87
C ILE A 320 17.84 5.67 -10.38
N VAL A 321 17.62 4.41 -10.73
CA VAL A 321 17.71 3.90 -12.10
C VAL A 321 16.37 3.33 -12.54
N TYR A 322 15.97 3.64 -13.77
CA TYR A 322 14.85 3.01 -14.47
C TYR A 322 15.36 2.36 -15.76
N GLY A 323 15.34 1.03 -15.80
CA GLY A 323 16.00 0.26 -16.85
C GLY A 323 17.51 0.51 -16.87
N ILE A 324 18.00 1.21 -17.90
CA ILE A 324 19.41 1.62 -18.04
C ILE A 324 19.65 3.10 -17.73
N LEU A 325 18.59 3.88 -17.49
CA LEU A 325 18.69 5.32 -17.32
C LEU A 325 18.76 5.71 -15.85
N GLN A 326 19.75 6.52 -15.48
CA GLN A 326 19.74 7.23 -14.20
C GLN A 326 18.71 8.37 -14.23
N ILE A 327 17.67 8.23 -13.40
CA ILE A 327 16.56 9.18 -13.29
C ILE A 327 16.58 10.02 -12.02
N GLY A 328 17.45 9.71 -11.07
CA GLY A 328 17.61 10.49 -9.84
C GLY A 328 18.78 10.01 -9.00
N GLY A 329 18.79 10.43 -7.75
CA GLY A 329 19.82 10.06 -6.78
C GLY A 329 20.32 11.23 -5.94
N GLY A 330 21.26 10.93 -5.06
CA GLY A 330 21.94 11.88 -4.19
C GLY A 330 22.99 11.16 -3.35
N SER A 331 23.39 11.73 -2.23
CA SER A 331 24.36 11.11 -1.33
C SER A 331 23.75 10.83 0.03
N TYR A 332 24.25 9.80 0.71
CA TYR A 332 23.99 9.53 2.11
C TYR A 332 25.27 9.72 2.92
N LEU A 333 25.13 10.29 4.11
CA LEU A 333 26.20 10.32 5.11
C LEU A 333 25.62 9.80 6.43
N GLN A 334 26.16 8.66 6.88
CA GLN A 334 25.68 7.95 8.09
C GLN A 334 24.17 7.64 8.06
N GLY A 335 23.64 7.28 6.89
CA GLY A 335 22.24 6.86 6.74
C GLY A 335 21.26 7.99 6.53
N GLN A 336 21.70 9.23 6.71
CA GLN A 336 20.91 10.42 6.41
C GLN A 336 21.21 10.90 5.00
N LYS A 337 20.19 11.40 4.30
CA LYS A 337 20.38 12.03 2.99
C LYS A 337 21.22 13.30 3.19
N ASP A 338 22.23 13.46 2.35
CA ASP A 338 23.18 14.56 2.39
C ASP A 338 23.32 15.19 0.99
N GLY A 339 23.46 16.51 0.97
CA GLY A 339 23.68 17.30 -0.25
C GLY A 339 22.48 17.31 -1.20
N LYS A 340 22.76 17.43 -2.51
CA LYS A 340 21.73 17.57 -3.55
C LYS A 340 21.09 16.22 -3.88
N TRP A 341 19.76 16.22 -3.87
CA TRP A 341 18.94 15.06 -4.20
C TRP A 341 17.99 15.36 -5.34
N VAL A 342 17.85 14.37 -6.20
CA VAL A 342 16.83 14.32 -7.24
C VAL A 342 15.90 13.16 -6.92
N GLU A 343 14.68 13.50 -6.52
CA GLU A 343 13.66 12.54 -6.09
C GLU A 343 12.70 12.20 -7.23
N ILE A 344 12.09 11.02 -7.09
CA ILE A 344 11.03 10.55 -7.97
C ILE A 344 9.72 10.59 -7.20
N SER A 345 8.62 10.96 -7.85
CA SER A 345 7.28 10.85 -7.26
C SER A 345 6.93 9.37 -7.04
N ASP A 346 6.17 9.08 -5.99
CA ASP A 346 5.64 7.74 -5.71
C ASP A 346 4.78 7.19 -6.88
N ASN A 347 4.21 8.10 -7.68
CA ASN A 347 3.38 7.79 -8.86
C ASN A 347 4.17 7.75 -10.18
N PHE A 348 5.50 7.57 -10.11
CA PHE A 348 6.37 7.52 -11.30
C PHE A 348 5.93 6.47 -12.35
N TYR A 349 5.22 5.43 -11.96
CA TYR A 349 4.77 4.37 -12.88
C TYR A 349 3.73 4.85 -13.92
N GLU A 350 3.03 5.94 -13.67
CA GLU A 350 1.99 6.48 -14.57
C GLU A 350 2.59 7.15 -15.82
N TYR A 351 3.90 7.45 -15.81
CA TYR A 351 4.62 8.10 -16.92
C TYR A 351 5.05 7.16 -18.05
N ARG A 352 4.79 5.85 -17.90
CA ARG A 352 5.33 4.79 -18.78
C ARG A 352 5.00 4.95 -20.28
N VAL A 353 3.80 5.42 -20.61
CA VAL A 353 3.32 5.48 -22.01
C VAL A 353 4.18 6.44 -22.85
N GLN A 354 4.56 7.60 -22.29
CA GLN A 354 5.38 8.58 -23.00
C GLN A 354 6.84 8.14 -23.11
N TYR A 355 7.35 7.44 -22.08
CA TYR A 355 8.75 7.01 -22.04
C TYR A 355 9.05 5.87 -23.03
N GLN A 356 8.11 4.94 -23.23
CA GLN A 356 8.28 3.89 -24.25
C GLN A 356 8.31 4.49 -25.67
N ILE A 357 7.47 5.50 -25.95
CA ILE A 357 7.50 6.23 -27.22
C ILE A 357 8.83 6.98 -27.38
N LEU A 358 9.30 7.67 -26.33
CA LEU A 358 10.60 8.36 -26.34
C LEU A 358 11.76 7.40 -26.57
N LEU A 359 11.76 6.20 -25.95
CA LEU A 359 12.78 5.18 -26.17
C LEU A 359 12.81 4.66 -27.61
N VAL A 360 11.64 4.48 -28.24
CA VAL A 360 11.57 4.09 -29.66
C VAL A 360 12.15 5.19 -30.54
N ILE A 361 11.78 6.45 -30.28
CA ILE A 361 12.30 7.62 -31.01
C ILE A 361 13.82 7.74 -30.83
N VAL A 362 14.34 7.65 -29.60
CA VAL A 362 15.78 7.70 -29.32
C VAL A 362 16.52 6.56 -30.00
N LYS A 363 16.00 5.32 -29.98
CA LYS A 363 16.60 4.19 -30.71
C LYS A 363 16.61 4.41 -32.23
N GLN A 364 15.55 4.98 -32.79
CA GLN A 364 15.49 5.33 -34.21
C GLN A 364 16.47 6.46 -34.55
N LEU A 365 16.59 7.48 -33.70
CA LEU A 365 17.56 8.58 -33.86
C LEU A 365 19.02 8.09 -33.75
N ILE A 366 19.32 7.18 -32.83
CA ILE A 366 20.65 6.53 -32.74
C ILE A 366 20.94 5.75 -34.02
N LYS A 367 19.99 4.94 -34.51
CA LYS A 367 20.17 4.19 -35.77
C LYS A 367 20.37 5.12 -36.96
N ALA A 368 19.60 6.21 -37.04
CA ALA A 368 19.66 7.17 -38.14
C ALA A 368 20.91 8.05 -38.12
N ASN A 369 21.52 8.30 -36.96
CA ASN A 369 22.70 9.17 -36.83
C ASN A 369 24.04 8.41 -36.77
N MET A 370 24.02 7.07 -36.76
CA MET A 370 25.24 6.24 -36.77
C MET A 370 25.62 5.70 -38.16
N PHE A 371 25.17 6.34 -39.26
CA PHE A 371 25.65 5.90 -40.58
C PHE A 371 27.15 6.20 -40.73
N PRO A 372 27.99 5.19 -41.01
CA PRO A 372 29.41 5.40 -41.24
C PRO A 372 29.61 6.28 -42.47
N GLN A 373 30.28 7.41 -42.31
CA GLN A 373 30.70 8.24 -43.45
C GLN A 373 32.08 7.77 -43.92
N ARG A 374 32.17 7.39 -45.20
CA ARG A 374 33.46 7.12 -45.84
C ARG A 374 34.04 8.43 -46.35
N LYS A 375 35.18 8.83 -45.80
CA LYS A 375 35.97 9.95 -46.31
C LYS A 375 37.22 9.39 -46.98
N ARG A 376 37.54 9.85 -48.19
CA ARG A 376 38.81 9.56 -48.86
C ARG A 376 39.69 10.80 -48.78
N GLU A 377 40.84 10.66 -48.13
CA GLU A 377 41.91 11.66 -48.13
C GLU A 377 43.18 10.97 -48.64
N TYR A 378 43.84 11.58 -49.63
CA TYR A 378 45.07 11.06 -50.26
C TYR A 378 44.99 9.62 -50.80
N GLY A 379 43.82 9.18 -51.27
CA GLY A 379 43.62 7.83 -51.81
C GLY A 379 43.36 6.73 -50.76
N ILE A 380 43.46 7.05 -49.47
CA ILE A 380 43.16 6.13 -48.36
C ILE A 380 41.72 6.37 -47.89
N SER A 381 40.92 5.31 -47.80
CA SER A 381 39.55 5.40 -47.29
C SER A 381 39.51 5.19 -45.78
N PHE A 382 39.00 6.18 -45.05
CA PHE A 382 38.70 6.07 -43.63
C PHE A 382 37.19 5.91 -43.44
N ILE A 383 36.80 5.02 -42.52
CA ILE A 383 35.44 4.99 -41.99
C ILE A 383 35.45 5.87 -40.75
N MET A 384 34.88 7.06 -40.85
CA MET A 384 34.61 7.88 -39.67
C MET A 384 33.24 7.51 -39.14
N ILE A 385 33.24 6.89 -37.95
CA ILE A 385 32.03 6.78 -37.14
C ILE A 385 31.90 8.14 -36.45
N ASN A 386 31.00 9.00 -36.95
CA ASN A 386 30.69 10.24 -36.26
C ASN A 386 30.20 9.87 -34.86
N ARG A 387 30.89 10.36 -33.82
CA ARG A 387 30.39 10.28 -32.45
C ARG A 387 29.06 11.03 -32.44
N CYS A 388 27.98 10.28 -32.39
CA CYS A 388 26.65 10.84 -32.25
C CYS A 388 26.59 11.55 -30.89
N LYS A 389 26.80 12.87 -30.89
CA LYS A 389 26.42 13.72 -29.77
C LYS A 389 24.89 13.84 -29.79
N ILE A 390 24.19 12.73 -29.55
CA ILE A 390 22.86 12.84 -28.96
C ILE A 390 23.15 13.33 -27.56
N GLN A 391 23.19 14.66 -27.42
CA GLN A 391 22.83 15.30 -26.18
C GLN A 391 21.39 14.85 -25.99
N THR A 392 21.20 13.73 -25.30
CA THR A 392 19.89 13.16 -25.08
C THR A 392 19.10 14.32 -24.51
N ILE A 393 18.15 14.84 -25.30
CA ILE A 393 17.04 15.61 -24.79
C ILE A 393 16.24 14.57 -24.02
N ILE A 394 16.80 14.12 -22.89
CA ILE A 394 16.03 13.75 -21.73
C ILE A 394 15.34 15.07 -21.48
N ILE A 395 14.16 15.25 -22.06
CA ILE A 395 13.25 16.25 -21.56
C ILE A 395 13.23 15.91 -20.08
N PHE A 396 13.81 16.79 -19.25
CA PHE A 396 13.86 16.68 -17.81
C PHE A 396 12.41 16.83 -17.33
N VAL A 397 11.56 15.86 -17.68
CA VAL A 397 10.15 15.85 -17.38
C VAL A 397 10.10 15.52 -15.90
N ASN A 398 10.18 16.60 -15.14
CA ASN A 398 9.54 16.75 -13.84
C ASN A 398 10.15 15.89 -12.74
N ARG A 399 11.34 16.29 -12.28
CA ARG A 399 11.94 15.72 -11.07
C ARG A 399 11.76 16.71 -9.94
N GLY A 400 11.27 16.23 -8.81
CA GLY A 400 11.36 16.94 -7.56
C GLY A 400 12.79 16.84 -7.02
N GLY A 401 13.12 17.66 -6.03
CA GLY A 401 14.43 17.61 -5.38
C GLY A 401 14.84 18.93 -4.77
N GLY A 402 15.92 18.86 -4.00
CA GLY A 402 16.52 19.97 -3.28
C GLY A 402 17.77 19.50 -2.55
N SER A 403 18.18 20.23 -1.52
CA SER A 403 19.29 19.83 -0.65
C SER A 403 18.81 19.31 0.70
N TYR A 404 19.60 18.44 1.30
CA TYR A 404 19.45 18.06 2.70
C TYR A 404 20.59 18.66 3.54
N ASP A 405 20.27 19.03 4.78
CA ASP A 405 21.26 19.38 5.80
C ASP A 405 22.00 18.11 6.25
N TYR A 406 23.32 18.19 6.33
CA TYR A 406 24.15 17.07 6.72
C TYR A 406 23.93 16.62 8.18
N GLN A 407 23.79 17.55 9.12
CA GLN A 407 23.79 17.22 10.55
C GLN A 407 22.49 16.51 10.98
N GLU A 408 21.37 16.89 10.37
CA GLU A 408 20.04 16.42 10.77
C GLU A 408 19.36 15.54 9.70
N GLY A 409 19.87 15.51 8.46
CA GLY A 409 19.24 14.79 7.35
C GLY A 409 17.90 15.39 6.92
N LEU A 410 17.66 16.65 7.27
CA LEU A 410 16.41 17.37 7.03
C LEU A 410 16.50 18.17 5.73
N LYS A 411 15.35 18.36 5.06
CA LYS A 411 15.29 19.20 3.85
C LYS A 411 15.79 20.62 4.17
N ASN A 412 16.65 21.17 3.32
CA ASN A 412 17.21 22.51 3.49
C ASN A 412 17.42 23.21 2.13
N GLY A 413 17.28 24.53 2.08
CA GLY A 413 17.42 25.35 0.87
C GLY A 413 16.23 25.26 -0.09
N ILE A 414 16.46 25.54 -1.38
CA ILE A 414 15.39 25.55 -2.40
C ILE A 414 14.99 24.13 -2.78
N TRP A 415 13.68 23.89 -2.79
CA TRP A 415 13.06 22.62 -3.12
C TRP A 415 12.01 22.74 -4.22
N ILE A 416 11.89 21.67 -4.99
CA ILE A 416 10.76 21.41 -5.89
C ILE A 416 10.09 20.12 -5.43
N GLU A 417 8.83 20.19 -5.02
CA GLU A 417 8.00 19.05 -4.67
C GLU A 417 7.02 18.76 -5.80
N LEU A 418 6.72 17.48 -6.00
CA LEU A 418 5.70 17.03 -6.95
C LEU A 418 4.40 16.82 -6.17
N SER A 419 3.26 17.19 -6.75
CA SER A 419 1.95 16.88 -6.16
C SER A 419 1.74 15.37 -5.99
N ASN A 420 0.90 14.98 -5.03
CA ASN A 420 0.47 13.58 -4.90
C ASN A 420 -0.25 13.12 -6.16
N ASN A 421 -0.98 14.03 -6.81
CA ASN A 421 -1.64 13.80 -8.09
C ASN A 421 -0.78 14.23 -9.27
N PHE A 422 0.55 14.11 -9.15
CA PHE A 422 1.44 14.35 -10.27
C PHE A 422 1.31 13.21 -11.30
N TYR A 423 0.65 13.46 -12.44
CA TYR A 423 0.51 12.55 -13.58
C TYR A 423 0.45 13.31 -14.92
N ASN A 424 0.18 12.62 -16.03
CA ASN A 424 0.31 13.21 -17.37
C ASN A 424 -0.64 14.38 -17.67
N SER A 425 -1.82 14.37 -17.07
CA SER A 425 -2.82 15.43 -17.16
C SER A 425 -2.96 16.22 -15.85
N SER A 426 -2.04 16.05 -14.90
CA SER A 426 -1.89 16.94 -13.76
C SER A 426 -0.42 17.08 -13.39
N LYS A 427 0.25 18.05 -14.00
CA LYS A 427 1.66 18.34 -13.69
C LYS A 427 1.71 19.55 -12.77
N VAL A 428 1.49 19.33 -11.48
CA VAL A 428 1.60 20.36 -10.43
C VAL A 428 2.89 20.18 -9.62
N ILE A 429 3.67 21.25 -9.49
CA ILE A 429 4.84 21.30 -8.61
C ILE A 429 4.70 22.42 -7.58
N TYR A 430 5.33 22.24 -6.44
CA TYR A 430 5.47 23.24 -5.39
C TYR A 430 6.94 23.63 -5.30
N LYS A 431 7.25 24.92 -5.39
CA LYS A 431 8.63 25.41 -5.32
C LYS A 431 8.75 26.41 -4.18
N GLY A 432 9.67 26.18 -3.26
CA GLY A 432 9.92 27.10 -2.16
C GLY A 432 11.17 26.72 -1.39
N GLU A 433 11.32 27.23 -0.17
CA GLU A 433 12.48 26.98 0.68
C GLU A 433 12.13 26.12 1.89
N TYR A 434 13.07 25.26 2.26
CA TYR A 434 13.08 24.54 3.52
C TYR A 434 14.23 25.03 4.41
N LYS A 435 14.02 25.02 5.72
CA LYS A 435 15.06 25.22 6.74
C LYS A 435 14.85 24.20 7.85
N SER A 436 15.84 23.33 8.08
CA SER A 436 15.73 22.21 9.04
C SER A 436 14.43 21.41 8.90
N GLY A 437 14.05 21.08 7.66
CA GLY A 437 12.85 20.27 7.39
C GLY A 437 11.52 21.01 7.48
N ILE A 438 11.54 22.29 7.84
CA ILE A 438 10.37 23.17 7.93
C ILE A 438 10.26 23.99 6.64
N LYS A 439 9.07 24.06 6.03
CA LYS A 439 8.81 24.95 4.89
C LYS A 439 8.82 26.39 5.37
N ILE A 440 9.58 27.26 4.73
CA ILE A 440 9.65 28.69 5.11
C ILE A 440 9.48 29.57 3.88
N GLY A 441 9.12 30.83 4.10
CA GLY A 441 9.04 31.87 3.07
C GLY A 441 8.01 31.56 1.98
N ILE A 442 8.25 32.10 0.79
CA ILE A 442 7.33 32.03 -0.35
C ILE A 442 7.40 30.65 -1.01
N TRP A 443 6.22 30.06 -1.23
CA TRP A 443 6.02 28.81 -1.93
C TRP A 443 5.09 29.00 -3.13
N ASP A 444 5.64 28.82 -4.34
CA ASP A 444 4.90 28.89 -5.59
C ASP A 444 4.29 27.53 -5.95
N ILE A 445 3.04 27.52 -6.39
CA ILE A 445 2.39 26.36 -7.01
C ILE A 445 2.39 26.58 -8.52
N SER A 446 3.15 25.77 -9.25
CA SER A 446 3.23 25.83 -10.70
C SER A 446 2.53 24.63 -11.35
N PHE A 447 1.82 24.88 -12.44
CA PHE A 447 1.13 23.87 -13.21
C PHE A 447 1.56 23.90 -14.68
N LYS A 448 1.65 22.72 -15.28
CA LYS A 448 1.95 22.54 -16.70
C LYS A 448 0.90 21.68 -17.39
N GLN A 449 -0.03 22.34 -18.06
CA GLN A 449 -1.10 21.68 -18.81
C GLN A 449 -0.54 20.81 -19.94
N HIS A 450 -1.17 19.67 -20.22
CA HIS A 450 -0.65 18.68 -21.18
C HIS A 450 -0.34 19.24 -22.58
N SER A 451 -1.20 20.14 -23.08
CA SER A 451 -1.07 20.76 -24.41
C SER A 451 -0.01 21.87 -24.50
N TYR A 452 0.57 22.31 -23.38
CA TYR A 452 1.50 23.44 -23.34
C TYR A 452 2.88 23.06 -22.78
N GLN A 453 3.93 23.68 -23.32
CA GLN A 453 5.30 23.40 -22.90
C GLN A 453 5.78 24.24 -21.69
N ASN A 454 5.04 25.28 -21.30
CA ASN A 454 5.45 26.23 -20.26
C ASN A 454 4.78 25.94 -18.91
N TRP A 455 5.49 26.22 -17.82
CA TRP A 455 4.95 26.24 -16.47
C TRP A 455 4.25 27.57 -16.20
N GLU A 456 3.15 27.53 -15.47
CA GLU A 456 2.41 28.71 -15.02
C GLU A 456 2.23 28.66 -13.50
N ILE A 457 2.49 29.77 -12.82
CA ILE A 457 2.19 29.91 -11.39
C ILE A 457 0.68 30.07 -11.25
N ILE A 458 0.03 29.09 -10.61
CA ILE A 458 -1.42 29.04 -10.43
C ILE A 458 -1.85 29.25 -8.98
N GLY A 459 -0.89 29.27 -8.05
CA GLY A 459 -1.15 29.55 -6.65
C GLY A 459 0.13 29.59 -5.83
N GLY A 460 -0.01 29.52 -4.51
CA GLY A 460 1.09 29.68 -3.58
C GLY A 460 0.72 30.54 -2.37
N GLY A 461 1.72 30.80 -1.53
CA GLY A 461 1.62 31.66 -0.35
C GLY A 461 2.89 31.62 0.48
N GLU A 462 2.83 32.12 1.70
CA GLU A 462 3.99 32.24 2.59
C GLU A 462 3.86 31.35 3.84
N TYR A 463 4.97 30.73 4.22
CA TYR A 463 5.15 30.07 5.51
C TYR A 463 6.01 30.93 6.42
N ASP A 464 5.69 30.97 7.71
CA ASP A 464 6.55 31.56 8.73
C ASP A 464 7.75 30.64 9.08
N ASP A 465 8.62 31.09 10.00
CA ASP A 465 9.78 30.34 10.46
C ASP A 465 9.44 29.05 11.24
N LEU A 466 8.17 28.87 11.63
CA LEU A 466 7.66 27.65 12.28
C LEU A 466 6.99 26.70 11.28
N GLY A 467 6.93 27.07 10.00
CA GLY A 467 6.27 26.31 8.94
C GLY A 467 4.75 26.38 8.99
N LEU A 468 4.20 27.41 9.63
CA LEU A 468 2.79 27.70 9.59
C LEU A 468 2.46 28.56 8.37
N LYS A 469 1.38 28.22 7.67
CA LYS A 469 0.87 29.07 6.60
C LYS A 469 0.40 30.40 7.19
N ILE A 470 0.81 31.50 6.58
CA ILE A 470 0.44 32.88 6.95
C ILE A 470 0.07 33.70 5.71
N GLY A 471 -0.69 34.77 5.92
CA GLY A 471 -0.99 35.75 4.88
C GLY A 471 -1.92 35.22 3.78
N GLU A 472 -1.83 35.81 2.59
CA GLU A 472 -2.65 35.41 1.44
C GLU A 472 -2.15 34.10 0.84
N TRP A 473 -3.10 33.22 0.51
CA TRP A 473 -2.84 31.92 -0.09
C TRP A 473 -3.81 31.65 -1.23
N VAL A 474 -3.28 30.94 -2.23
CA VAL A 474 -4.05 30.28 -3.27
C VAL A 474 -3.74 28.79 -3.20
N ASP A 475 -4.63 28.03 -2.54
CA ASP A 475 -4.58 26.57 -2.53
C ASP A 475 -5.19 26.02 -3.82
N ILE A 476 -4.79 24.80 -4.20
CA ILE A 476 -5.44 24.02 -5.25
C ILE A 476 -6.31 22.93 -4.62
N ASN A 477 -7.34 22.50 -5.34
CA ASN A 477 -8.14 21.33 -4.97
C ASN A 477 -7.31 20.04 -5.05
N ASP A 478 -7.61 19.05 -4.21
CA ASP A 478 -6.90 17.77 -4.22
C ASP A 478 -7.03 17.08 -5.59
N ASP A 479 -8.20 17.15 -6.22
CA ASP A 479 -8.48 16.69 -7.58
C ASP A 479 -8.14 17.76 -8.64
N PHE A 480 -7.05 18.50 -8.47
CA PHE A 480 -6.58 19.44 -9.49
C PHE A 480 -5.97 18.68 -10.68
N TRP A 481 -6.52 18.87 -11.88
CA TRP A 481 -5.97 18.33 -13.14
C TRP A 481 -6.43 19.17 -14.35
N ASP A 482 -6.00 18.80 -15.56
CA ASP A 482 -6.24 19.55 -16.81
C ASP A 482 -7.72 19.98 -17.00
N GLU A 483 -8.68 19.14 -16.60
CA GLU A 483 -10.13 19.39 -16.73
C GLU A 483 -10.83 19.83 -15.42
N SER A 484 -10.10 19.89 -14.31
CA SER A 484 -10.60 20.34 -13.01
C SER A 484 -9.56 21.26 -12.37
N GLN A 485 -9.59 22.52 -12.76
CA GLN A 485 -8.63 23.52 -12.29
C GLN A 485 -9.29 24.42 -11.24
N VAL A 486 -9.47 23.89 -10.03
CA VAL A 486 -10.13 24.59 -8.92
C VAL A 486 -9.09 25.10 -7.92
N THR A 487 -9.20 26.38 -7.57
CA THR A 487 -8.39 27.02 -6.53
C THR A 487 -9.24 27.63 -5.42
N TYR A 488 -8.64 27.73 -4.24
CA TYR A 488 -9.20 28.39 -3.07
C TYR A 488 -8.29 29.55 -2.70
N THR A 489 -8.81 30.77 -2.72
CA THR A 489 -8.05 31.97 -2.37
C THR A 489 -8.57 32.57 -1.08
N GLY A 490 -7.70 32.86 -0.13
CA GLY A 490 -8.05 33.50 1.14
C GLY A 490 -6.83 33.71 2.03
N ILE A 491 -7.06 33.95 3.32
CA ILE A 491 -6.00 34.25 4.28
C ILE A 491 -5.81 33.08 5.24
N TYR A 492 -4.55 32.76 5.52
CA TYR A 492 -4.15 31.90 6.62
C TYR A 492 -3.60 32.72 7.79
N GLN A 493 -3.93 32.29 9.01
CA GLN A 493 -3.32 32.75 10.24
C GLN A 493 -2.97 31.54 11.10
N ASN A 494 -1.68 31.32 11.38
CA ASN A 494 -1.18 30.17 12.14
C ASN A 494 -1.68 28.83 11.58
N SER A 495 -1.60 28.64 10.26
CA SER A 495 -2.12 27.46 9.54
C SER A 495 -3.64 27.24 9.60
N LYS A 496 -4.42 28.17 10.16
CA LYS A 496 -5.88 28.16 10.10
C LYS A 496 -6.36 29.07 8.98
N LYS A 497 -7.34 28.61 8.20
CA LYS A 497 -8.06 29.46 7.23
C LYS A 497 -8.89 30.47 8.02
N VAL A 498 -8.78 31.76 7.73
CA VAL A 498 -9.56 32.81 8.39
C VAL A 498 -10.18 33.75 7.36
N GLY A 499 -11.28 34.42 7.75
CA GLY A 499 -11.94 35.44 6.91
C GLY A 499 -12.58 34.85 5.66
N THR A 500 -12.75 35.68 4.62
CA THR A 500 -13.42 35.29 3.38
C THR A 500 -12.50 34.45 2.49
N TRP A 501 -13.03 33.31 2.03
CA TRP A 501 -12.40 32.42 1.08
C TRP A 501 -13.22 32.31 -0.21
N SER A 502 -12.57 32.54 -1.34
CA SER A 502 -13.15 32.44 -2.68
C SER A 502 -12.76 31.14 -3.35
N ILE A 503 -13.72 30.47 -3.99
CA ILE A 503 -13.48 29.28 -4.81
C ILE A 503 -13.53 29.69 -6.28
N ARG A 504 -12.45 29.46 -7.02
CA ARG A 504 -12.35 29.81 -8.43
C ARG A 504 -12.14 28.57 -9.29
N PHE A 505 -12.80 28.51 -10.43
CA PHE A 505 -12.62 27.49 -11.46
C PHE A 505 -11.98 28.13 -12.69
N ARG A 506 -10.88 27.55 -13.19
CA ARG A 506 -10.27 27.99 -14.43
C ARG A 506 -10.88 27.24 -15.61
N ASP A 507 -11.50 28.01 -16.51
CA ASP A 507 -11.93 27.50 -17.81
C ASP A 507 -10.69 27.11 -18.63
N SER A 508 -10.53 25.82 -18.90
CA SER A 508 -9.36 25.23 -19.59
C SER A 508 -9.16 25.79 -21.00
N TYR A 509 -10.24 26.22 -21.67
CA TYR A 509 -10.22 26.76 -23.04
C TYR A 509 -9.89 28.24 -23.05
N ARG A 510 -10.50 29.01 -22.12
CA ARG A 510 -10.37 30.48 -22.08
C ARG A 510 -9.23 30.96 -21.20
N LYS A 511 -8.72 30.10 -20.31
CA LYS A 511 -7.74 30.41 -19.26
C LYS A 511 -8.21 31.51 -18.29
N ILE A 512 -9.52 31.67 -18.14
CA ILE A 512 -10.13 32.66 -17.24
C ILE A 512 -10.54 31.97 -15.94
N TRP A 513 -10.20 32.59 -14.81
CA TRP A 513 -10.67 32.18 -13.48
C TRP A 513 -12.06 32.75 -13.20
N ASN A 514 -13.02 31.88 -12.94
CA ASN A 514 -14.40 32.25 -12.63
C ASN A 514 -14.67 31.98 -11.15
N LEU A 515 -15.25 32.95 -10.43
CA LEU A 515 -15.73 32.73 -9.07
C LEU A 515 -16.93 31.78 -9.11
N ILE A 516 -16.80 30.61 -8.48
CA ILE A 516 -17.83 29.56 -8.49
C ILE A 516 -18.44 29.32 -7.12
N GLY A 517 -17.80 29.80 -6.06
CA GLY A 517 -18.28 29.63 -4.69
C GLY A 517 -17.40 30.37 -3.68
N GLY A 518 -17.67 30.12 -2.40
CA GLY A 518 -16.94 30.75 -1.31
C GLY A 518 -17.69 30.66 0.01
N GLY A 519 -17.03 31.15 1.05
CA GLY A 519 -17.56 31.22 2.41
C GLY A 519 -16.60 31.95 3.32
N GLU A 520 -16.90 31.94 4.61
CA GLU A 520 -16.08 32.56 5.65
C GLU A 520 -15.61 31.51 6.65
N TYR A 521 -14.44 31.77 7.23
CA TYR A 521 -13.94 31.05 8.39
C TYR A 521 -13.80 32.02 9.55
N ASP A 522 -14.08 31.56 10.76
CA ASP A 522 -13.74 32.27 11.99
C ASP A 522 -12.23 32.17 12.31
N GLU A 523 -11.82 32.85 13.37
CA GLU A 523 -10.44 32.83 13.91
C GLU A 523 -9.95 31.43 14.34
N ASN A 524 -10.86 30.49 14.56
CA ASN A 524 -10.54 29.12 14.93
C ASN A 524 -10.40 28.20 13.72
N GLY A 525 -10.65 28.70 12.50
CA GLY A 525 -10.62 27.92 11.27
C GLY A 525 -11.90 27.10 11.05
N LEU A 526 -12.99 27.43 11.77
CA LEU A 526 -14.28 26.80 11.57
C LEU A 526 -15.07 27.59 10.52
N LYS A 527 -15.77 26.85 9.65
CA LYS A 527 -16.64 27.41 8.64
C LYS A 527 -17.79 28.19 9.29
N THR A 528 -17.92 29.47 8.96
CA THR A 528 -19.04 30.32 9.37
C THR A 528 -19.96 30.63 8.18
N ASN A 529 -21.20 31.05 8.48
CA ASN A 529 -22.20 31.47 7.49
C ASN A 529 -22.61 30.37 6.48
N LYS A 530 -23.48 30.73 5.52
CA LYS A 530 -23.90 29.83 4.44
C LYS A 530 -22.80 29.71 3.40
N TRP A 531 -22.12 28.57 3.37
CA TRP A 531 -21.17 28.23 2.33
C TRP A 531 -21.88 27.93 1.00
N ARG A 532 -21.40 28.53 -0.08
CA ARG A 532 -21.73 28.07 -1.44
C ARG A 532 -20.66 27.07 -1.86
N VAL A 533 -20.85 25.80 -1.48
CA VAL A 533 -19.99 24.70 -1.90
C VAL A 533 -20.59 24.06 -3.13
N LEU A 534 -19.78 23.94 -4.19
CA LEU A 534 -20.04 22.98 -5.25
C LEU A 534 -19.40 21.67 -4.82
N GLY A 535 -20.11 20.55 -4.97
CA GLY A 535 -19.65 19.24 -4.47
C GLY A 535 -18.24 18.90 -4.93
N ASP A 536 -17.53 18.10 -4.14
CA ASP A 536 -16.07 17.90 -4.22
C ASP A 536 -15.56 17.46 -5.61
N ASN A 537 -16.42 16.86 -6.44
CA ASN A 537 -16.11 16.44 -7.81
C ASN A 537 -16.41 17.50 -8.89
N PHE A 538 -16.27 18.80 -8.62
CA PHE A 538 -16.64 19.85 -9.57
C PHE A 538 -15.63 20.00 -10.72
N GLY A 539 -15.88 19.30 -11.83
CA GLY A 539 -15.12 19.38 -13.07
C GLY A 539 -15.80 20.20 -14.17
N GLU A 540 -15.19 20.20 -15.35
CA GLU A 540 -15.63 21.05 -16.45
C GLU A 540 -17.08 20.79 -16.93
N GLN A 541 -17.54 19.55 -16.92
CA GLN A 541 -18.93 19.23 -17.31
C GLN A 541 -19.95 19.84 -16.34
N GLN A 542 -19.67 19.79 -15.03
CA GLN A 542 -20.52 20.46 -14.03
C GLN A 542 -20.42 21.98 -14.15
N TYR A 543 -19.24 22.53 -14.47
CA TYR A 543 -19.10 23.96 -14.73
C TYR A 543 -19.94 24.42 -15.93
N ARG A 544 -19.93 23.67 -17.03
CA ARG A 544 -20.76 23.97 -18.22
C ARG A 544 -22.25 23.92 -17.89
N PHE A 545 -22.68 23.00 -17.03
CA PHE A 545 -24.06 22.92 -16.55
C PHE A 545 -24.39 24.08 -15.59
N TYR A 546 -23.51 24.39 -14.65
CA TYR A 546 -23.63 25.51 -13.71
C TYR A 546 -23.77 26.85 -14.42
N ARG A 547 -22.99 27.08 -15.48
CA ARG A 547 -23.08 28.29 -16.30
C ARG A 547 -24.42 28.42 -17.04
N LYS A 548 -25.08 27.31 -17.37
CA LYS A 548 -26.44 27.31 -17.96
C LYS A 548 -27.53 27.59 -16.94
N LEU A 549 -27.29 27.33 -15.65
CA LEU A 549 -28.24 27.58 -14.57
C LEU A 549 -28.20 29.03 -14.03
N ILE A 550 -27.10 29.74 -14.24
CA ILE A 550 -26.89 31.13 -13.78
C ILE A 550 -27.29 32.17 -14.84
N LYS A 551 -27.42 31.74 -16.10
CA LYS A 551 -28.04 32.54 -17.16
C LYS A 551 -29.54 32.27 -17.18
#